data_AF-A0A536ZWB2-F1
#
_entry.id   AF-A0A536ZWB2-F1
#
_cell.length_a   1.000
_cell.length_b   1.000
_cell.length_c   1.000
_cell.angle_alpha   90.00
_cell.angle_beta   90.00
_cell.angle_gamma   90.00
#
_symmetry.space_group_name_H-M   'P 1'
#
loop_
_entity.id
_entity.type
_entity.pdbx_description
1 polymer ?
#
loop_
_entity_poly.entity_id
_entity_poly.type
_entity_poly.pdbx_seq_one_letter_code
_entity_poly.pdbx_strand_id
1 'polypeptide(L)' 'MAKPSPQMQTLSRALADCGGEAPLAKKLGVSVEVLSGWLRGHDVLPANMYLRARDLAAVRRR' A
#
# COMPACT_ATOMS: atom_id res chain seq x y z
N MET A 1 -9.62 -13.71 -13.87
CA MET A 1 -8.80 -13.00 -12.87
C MET A 1 -9.01 -11.50 -13.09
N ALA A 2 -9.61 -10.80 -12.12
CA ALA A 2 -9.72 -9.35 -12.20
C ALA A 2 -8.31 -8.74 -12.20
N LYS A 3 -8.02 -7.86 -13.16
CA LYS A 3 -6.75 -7.13 -13.18
C LYS A 3 -6.67 -6.30 -11.89
N PRO A 4 -5.61 -6.44 -11.07
CA PRO A 4 -5.47 -5.62 -9.88
C PRO A 4 -5.45 -4.15 -10.29
N SER A 5 -6.27 -3.34 -9.62
CA SER A 5 -6.32 -1.91 -9.92
C SER A 5 -4.92 -1.31 -9.79
N PRO A 6 -4.61 -0.22 -10.52
CA PRO A 6 -3.32 0.47 -10.38
C PRO A 6 -2.99 0.84 -8.92
N GLN A 7 -4.02 1.07 -8.08
CA GLN A 7 -3.85 1.30 -6.65
C GLN A 7 -3.36 0.06 -5.92
N MET A 8 -3.99 -1.10 -6.14
CA MET A 8 -3.57 -2.36 -5.53
C MET A 8 -2.14 -2.72 -5.93
N GLN A 9 -1.76 -2.55 -7.21
CA GLN A 9 -0.38 -2.81 -7.65
C GLN A 9 0.64 -1.91 -6.95
N THR A 10 0.28 -0.66 -6.67
CA THR A 10 1.16 0.28 -5.96
C THR A 10 1.33 -0.13 -4.50
N LEU A 11 0.25 -0.51 -3.81
CA LEU A 11 0.32 -1.03 -2.45
C LEU A 11 1.12 -2.34 -2.37
N SER A 12 0.90 -3.27 -3.29
CA SER A 12 1.65 -4.53 -3.31
C SER A 12 3.15 -4.31 -3.51
N ARG A 13 3.56 -3.33 -4.34
CA ARG A 13 4.97 -2.95 -4.48
C ARG A 13 5.53 -2.32 -3.21
N ALA A 14 4.80 -1.36 -2.63
CA ALA A 14 5.20 -0.74 -1.37
C ALA A 14 5.34 -1.77 -0.23
N LEU A 15 4.49 -2.80 -0.23
CA LEU A 15 4.51 -3.90 0.74
C LEU A 15 5.75 -4.78 0.56
N ALA A 16 6.09 -5.14 -0.68
CA ALA A 16 7.33 -5.85 -0.99
C ALA A 16 8.57 -5.02 -0.59
N ASP A 17 8.56 -3.72 -0.88
CA ASP A 17 9.68 -2.82 -0.58
C ASP A 17 9.86 -2.58 0.92
N CYS A 18 8.76 -2.52 1.67
CA CYS A 18 8.76 -2.31 3.12
C CYS A 18 8.98 -3.60 3.92
N GLY A 19 8.91 -4.78 3.29
CA GLY A 19 9.07 -6.08 3.97
C GLY A 19 7.81 -6.59 4.68
N GLY A 20 6.63 -6.19 4.21
CA GLY A 20 5.35 -6.71 4.70
C GLY A 20 4.34 -5.63 5.15
N GLU A 21 3.17 -6.08 5.62
CA GLU A 21 2.05 -5.21 6.02
C GLU A 21 2.39 -4.37 7.26
N ALA A 22 2.95 -4.97 8.31
CA ALA A 22 3.28 -4.26 9.55
C ALA A 22 4.23 -3.07 9.37
N PRO A 23 5.39 -3.20 8.70
CA PRO A 23 6.28 -2.06 8.46
C PRO A 23 5.69 -1.02 7.50
N LEU A 24 4.88 -1.43 6.51
CA LEU A 24 4.19 -0.51 5.62
C LEU A 24 3.11 0.28 6.36
N ALA A 25 2.26 -0.37 7.16
CA ALA A 25 1.22 0.25 7.96
C ALA A 25 1.81 1.30 8.92
N LYS A 26 2.92 0.96 9.58
CA LYS A 26 3.68 1.90 10.41
C LYS A 26 4.16 3.14 9.64
N LYS A 27 4.71 2.97 8.44
CA LYS A 27 5.17 4.08 7.59
C LYS A 27 4.02 4.94 7.07
N LEU A 28 2.86 4.33 6.81
CA LEU A 28 1.65 5.03 6.39
C LEU A 28 0.91 5.70 7.55
N GLY A 29 1.19 5.29 8.81
CA GLY A 29 0.54 5.80 10.00
C GLY A 29 -0.87 5.24 10.20
N VAL A 30 -1.11 4.00 9.76
CA VAL A 30 -2.40 3.31 9.88
C VAL A 30 -2.23 1.96 10.57
N SER A 31 -3.34 1.34 10.99
CA SER A 31 -3.33 -0.03 11.50
C SER A 31 -3.14 -1.05 10.37
N VAL A 32 -2.65 -2.23 10.73
CA VAL A 32 -2.51 -3.35 9.78
C VAL A 32 -3.87 -3.79 9.23
N GLU A 33 -4.92 -3.74 10.05
CA GLU A 33 -6.29 -4.09 9.61
C GLU A 33 -6.78 -3.16 8.50
N VAL A 34 -6.57 -1.85 8.63
CA VAL A 34 -6.94 -0.87 7.60
C VAL A 34 -6.16 -1.13 6.30
N LEU A 35 -4.86 -1.38 6.40
CA LEU A 35 -4.04 -1.73 5.23
C LEU A 35 -4.52 -3.03 4.58
N SER A 36 -4.87 -4.04 5.38
CA SER A 36 -5.37 -5.32 4.86
C SER A 36 -6.72 -5.15 4.17
N GLY A 37 -7.60 -4.27 4.70
CA GLY A 37 -8.85 -3.88 4.07
C GLY A 37 -8.65 -3.28 2.68
N TRP A 38 -7.66 -2.40 2.51
CA TRP A 38 -7.31 -1.84 1.20
C TRP A 38 -6.73 -2.89 0.23
N LEU A 39 -5.88 -3.79 0.74
CA LEU A 39 -5.25 -4.84 -0.08
C LEU A 39 -6.27 -5.88 -0.57
N ARG A 40 -7.29 -6.17 0.24
CA ARG A 40 -8.38 -7.08 -0.10
C ARG A 40 -9.50 -6.42 -0.89
N GLY A 41 -9.46 -5.09 -1.05
CA GLY A 41 -10.51 -4.31 -1.71
C GLY A 41 -11.81 -4.22 -0.90
N HIS A 42 -11.75 -4.48 0.41
CA HIS A 42 -12.88 -4.28 1.33
C HIS A 42 -13.09 -2.80 1.63
N ASP A 43 -11.99 -2.03 1.67
CA ASP A 43 -12.00 -0.60 1.96
C ASP A 43 -11.47 0.21 0.77
N VAL A 44 -11.98 1.43 0.62
CA VAL A 44 -11.50 2.39 -0.37
C VAL A 44 -10.18 3.00 0.11
N LEU A 45 -9.13 2.88 -0.70
CA LEU A 45 -7.84 3.54 -0.44
C LEU A 45 -7.97 5.06 -0.65
N PRO A 46 -7.76 5.88 0.39
CA PRO A 46 -7.77 7.33 0.24
C PRO A 46 -6.63 7.82 -0.66
N ALA A 47 -6.87 8.87 -1.47
CA ALA A 47 -5.90 9.37 -2.45
C ALA A 47 -4.57 9.82 -1.81
N ASN A 48 -4.60 10.43 -0.63
CA ASN A 48 -3.39 10.80 0.11
C ASN A 48 -2.55 9.59 0.54
N MET A 49 -3.19 8.47 0.91
CA MET A 49 -2.52 7.22 1.28
C MET A 49 -1.92 6.52 0.06
N TYR A 50 -2.62 6.56 -1.07
CA TYR A 50 -2.08 6.11 -2.35
C TYR A 50 -0.78 6.85 -2.72
N LEU A 51 -0.76 8.18 -2.61
CA LEU A 51 0.43 8.98 -2.92
C LEU A 51 1.60 8.65 -1.97
N ARG A 52 1.34 8.55 -0.66
CA ARG A 52 2.38 8.14 0.31
C ARG A 52 2.94 6.76 0.02
N ALA A 53 2.08 5.78 -0.27
CA ALA A 53 2.53 4.43 -0.62
C ALA A 53 3.38 4.43 -1.90
N ARG A 54 2.99 5.24 -2.90
CA ARG A 54 3.75 5.42 -4.14
C ARG A 54 5.13 6.02 -3.88
N ASP A 55 5.24 7.04 -3.04
CA ASP A 55 6.52 7.66 -2.70
C ASP A 55 7.44 6.66 -1.98
N LEU A 56 6.91 5.89 -1.03
CA LEU A 56 7.65 4.83 -0.34
C LEU A 56 8.21 3.78 -1.32
N ALA A 57 7.42 3.37 -2.31
CA ALA A 57 7.83 2.44 -3.36
C ALA A 57 8.79 3.06 -4.40
N ALA A 58 8.88 4.39 -4.48
CA ALA A 58 9.79 5.10 -5.37
C ALA A 58 11.16 5.34 -4.74
N VAL A 59 11.24 5.51 -3.41
CA VAL A 59 12.49 5.80 -2.67
C VAL A 59 13.55 4.71 -2.84
N ARG A 60 13.17 3.43 -2.98
CA ARG A 60 14.13 2.33 -3.20
C ARG A 60 14.71 2.26 -4.63
N ARG A 61 14.16 3.06 -5.56
CA ARG A 61 14.57 3.09 -6.98
C ARG A 61 15.58 4.20 -7.29
N ARG A 62 15.98 4.98 -6.28
CA ARG A 62 17.09 5.95 -6.33
C ARG A 62 18.29 5.39 -5.59
#